data_AF-A0ABD3X3U7-F1
#
_entry.id   AF-A0ABD3X3U7-F1
#
_cell.length_a   1.000
_cell.length_b   1.000
_cell.length_c   1.000
_cell.angle_alpha   90.00
_cell.angle_beta   90.00
_cell.angle_gamma   90.00
#
_symmetry.space_group_name_H-M   'P 1'
#
loop_
_entity.id
_entity.type
_entity.pdbx_description
1 polymer ?
#
loop_
_entity_poly.entity_id
_entity_poly.type
_entity_poly.pdbx_seq_one_letter_code
_entity_poly.pdbx_strand_id
1 'polypeptide(L)'
;MGQAVLQEIVGRIKSAKYFAVILDCTPDISNQEQMSMVLRYVADGSHSHVPAGVYEHFIKFIIVESSTGEHLFNTLIQELEMLGLDVGNIRGQGYDNGANMKGHNYGVQARLLERNPRAFFTPCVCHNFNLVLGDMAKTCPDAMTFFGTIQRIYTFCFVYEKMDCL
;
A
#
# COMPACT_ATOMS: atom_id res chain seq x y z
N MET A 1 -7.64 -13.40 8.40
CA MET A 1 -8.84 -13.78 7.62
C MET A 1 -9.02 -15.30 7.73
N GLY A 2 -10.25 -15.81 7.84
CA GLY A 2 -10.48 -17.27 7.86
C GLY A 2 -10.20 -17.90 6.49
N GLN A 3 -9.63 -19.10 6.47
CA GLN A 3 -9.18 -19.77 5.23
C GLN A 3 -10.28 -19.91 4.17
N ALA A 4 -11.51 -20.24 4.57
CA ALA A 4 -12.64 -20.38 3.66
C ALA A 4 -13.01 -19.06 2.97
N VAL A 5 -12.95 -17.94 3.70
CA VAL A 5 -13.23 -16.61 3.15
C VAL A 5 -12.15 -16.20 2.14
N LEU A 6 -10.88 -16.48 2.46
CA LEU A 6 -9.77 -16.21 1.56
C LEU A 6 -9.90 -17.01 0.25
N GLN A 7 -10.23 -18.30 0.34
CA GLN A 7 -10.41 -19.15 -0.84
C GLN A 7 -11.56 -18.65 -1.74
N GLU A 8 -12.67 -18.22 -1.14
CA GLU A 8 -13.80 -17.64 -1.86
C GLU A 8 -13.39 -16.35 -2.59
N ILE A 9 -12.67 -15.44 -1.92
CA ILE A 9 -12.16 -14.22 -2.52
C ILE A 9 -11.22 -14.53 -3.69
N VAL A 10 -10.27 -15.46 -3.50
CA VAL A 10 -9.34 -15.89 -4.54
C VAL A 10 -10.09 -16.52 -5.72
N GLY A 11 -11.14 -17.32 -5.47
CA GLY A 11 -12.00 -17.88 -6.50
C GLY A 11 -12.65 -16.81 -7.37
N ARG A 12 -13.20 -15.76 -6.74
CA ARG A 12 -13.79 -14.61 -7.45
C ARG A 12 -12.77 -13.86 -8.29
N ILE A 13 -11.57 -13.61 -7.76
CA ILE A 13 -10.47 -12.96 -8.50
C ILE A 13 -10.06 -13.79 -9.71
N LYS A 14 -9.94 -15.12 -9.54
CA LYS A 14 -9.63 -16.04 -10.64
C LYS A 14 -10.71 -16.02 -11.73
N SER A 15 -11.99 -15.97 -11.35
CA SER A 15 -13.09 -15.82 -12.31
C SER A 15 -13.05 -14.49 -13.05
N ALA A 16 -12.74 -13.40 -12.35
CA ALA A 16 -12.58 -12.07 -12.97
C ALA A 16 -11.37 -12.01 -13.90
N LYS A 17 -10.44 -12.98 -13.79
CA LYS A 17 -9.16 -13.10 -14.49
C LYS A 17 -8.18 -11.98 -14.17
N TYR A 18 -8.57 -10.73 -14.33
CA TYR A 18 -7.70 -9.57 -14.18
C TYR A 18 -7.92 -8.85 -12.84
N PHE A 19 -6.82 -8.38 -12.27
CA PHE A 19 -6.83 -7.70 -10.98
C PHE A 19 -5.71 -6.65 -10.90
N ALA A 20 -5.79 -5.80 -9.87
CA ALA A 20 -4.78 -4.86 -9.48
C ALA A 20 -4.29 -5.18 -8.07
N VAL A 21 -3.02 -4.89 -7.82
CA VAL A 21 -2.39 -5.03 -6.51
C VAL A 21 -2.26 -3.66 -5.86
N ILE A 22 -2.66 -3.55 -4.61
CA ILE A 22 -2.49 -2.34 -3.81
C ILE A 22 -1.71 -2.74 -2.56
N LEU A 23 -0.57 -2.09 -2.35
CA LEU A 23 0.32 -2.37 -1.23
C LEU A 23 0.63 -1.08 -0.48
N ASP A 24 0.66 -1.17 0.84
CA ASP A 24 1.09 -0.09 1.72
C ASP A 24 2.02 -0.67 2.79
N CYS A 25 3.16 -0.01 3.02
CA CYS A 25 4.15 -0.42 4.01
C CYS A 25 4.09 0.54 5.19
N THR A 26 3.87 0.01 6.39
CA THR A 26 3.83 0.81 7.62
C THR A 26 4.56 0.06 8.72
N PRO A 27 5.34 0.76 9.58
CA PRO A 27 5.90 0.14 10.78
C PRO A 27 4.78 -0.19 11.77
N ASP A 28 4.87 -1.35 12.40
CA ASP A 28 3.97 -1.77 13.46
C ASP A 28 4.38 -1.22 14.83
N ILE A 29 3.60 -1.58 15.87
CA ILE A 29 3.86 -1.14 17.26
C ILE A 29 5.22 -1.57 17.82
N SER A 30 5.87 -2.55 17.18
CA SER A 30 7.20 -3.07 17.55
C SER A 30 8.31 -2.54 16.65
N ASN A 31 8.01 -1.55 15.79
CA ASN A 31 8.89 -1.03 14.73
C ASN A 31 9.30 -2.09 13.69
N GLN A 32 8.51 -3.15 13.50
CA GLN A 32 8.68 -4.07 12.39
C GLN A 32 7.88 -3.56 11.19
N GLU A 33 8.50 -3.53 10.03
CA GLU A 33 7.83 -3.14 8.79
C GLU A 33 6.80 -4.22 8.40
N GLN A 34 5.57 -3.78 8.13
CA GLN A 34 4.50 -4.64 7.65
C GLN A 34 3.96 -4.11 6.33
N MET A 35 3.80 -5.01 5.37
CA MET A 35 3.18 -4.73 4.09
C MET A 35 1.73 -5.22 4.09
N SER A 36 0.79 -4.29 3.99
CA SER A 36 -0.62 -4.62 3.75
C SER A 36 -0.82 -4.97 2.28
N MET A 37 -1.58 -6.04 2.03
CA MET A 37 -1.91 -6.47 0.67
C MET A 37 -3.41 -6.41 0.43
N VAL A 38 -3.80 -5.62 -0.58
CA VAL A 38 -5.17 -5.49 -1.05
C VAL A 38 -5.21 -5.86 -2.54
N LEU A 39 -6.22 -6.64 -2.92
CA LEU A 39 -6.48 -6.97 -4.33
C LEU A 39 -7.78 -6.32 -4.79
N ARG A 40 -7.72 -5.61 -5.91
CA ARG A 40 -8.87 -4.99 -6.58
C ARG A 40 -9.15 -5.73 -7.88
N TYR A 41 -10.40 -6.09 -8.15
CA TYR A 41 -10.81 -6.71 -9.42
C TYR A 41 -12.16 -6.16 -9.88
N VAL A 42 -12.48 -6.41 -11.15
CA VAL A 42 -13.78 -6.06 -11.74
C VAL A 42 -14.53 -7.35 -12.01
N ALA A 43 -15.69 -7.52 -11.40
CA ALA A 43 -16.61 -8.59 -11.76
C ALA A 43 -17.53 -8.09 -12.88
N ASP A 44 -17.83 -8.96 -13.83
CA ASP A 44 -18.73 -8.70 -14.96
C ASP A 44 -20.17 -9.22 -14.70
N GLY A 45 -20.43 -9.80 -13.52
CA GLY A 45 -21.71 -10.41 -13.19
C GLY A 45 -21.89 -11.85 -13.69
N SER A 46 -20.88 -12.44 -14.34
CA SER A 46 -20.94 -13.82 -14.86
C SER A 46 -20.81 -14.89 -13.77
N HIS A 47 -20.17 -14.55 -12.64
CA HIS A 47 -20.03 -15.45 -11.51
C HIS A 47 -21.29 -15.43 -10.65
N SER A 48 -21.81 -16.61 -10.29
CA SER A 48 -23.01 -16.70 -9.46
C SER A 48 -22.81 -15.91 -8.15
N HIS A 49 -23.81 -15.10 -7.80
CA HIS A 49 -23.85 -14.29 -6.58
C HIS A 49 -22.83 -13.13 -6.47
N VAL A 50 -22.14 -12.75 -7.55
CA VAL A 50 -21.31 -11.53 -7.56
C VAL A 50 -21.84 -10.59 -8.65
N PRO A 51 -22.49 -9.47 -8.30
CA PRO A 51 -22.95 -8.52 -9.31
C PRO A 51 -21.78 -7.89 -10.06
N ALA A 52 -22.06 -7.33 -11.24
CA ALA A 52 -21.06 -6.56 -11.96
C ALA A 52 -20.63 -5.35 -11.12
N GLY A 53 -19.33 -5.13 -10.97
CA GLY A 53 -18.81 -4.08 -10.10
C GLY A 53 -17.32 -4.16 -9.85
N VAL A 54 -16.80 -3.14 -9.16
CA VAL A 54 -15.42 -3.12 -8.68
C VAL A 54 -15.40 -3.59 -7.24
N TYR A 55 -14.53 -4.55 -6.95
CA TYR A 55 -14.40 -5.15 -5.64
C TYR A 55 -12.98 -5.03 -5.14
N GLU A 56 -12.84 -4.77 -3.85
CA GLU A 56 -11.55 -4.68 -3.17
C GLU A 56 -11.59 -5.54 -1.93
N HIS A 57 -10.54 -6.35 -1.74
CA HIS A 57 -10.40 -7.15 -0.53
C HIS A 57 -9.00 -7.01 0.03
N PHE A 58 -8.94 -6.66 1.30
CA PHE A 58 -7.76 -6.89 2.12
C PHE A 58 -7.51 -8.38 2.23
N ILE A 59 -6.29 -8.81 1.92
CA ILE A 59 -5.89 -10.21 1.92
C ILE A 59 -5.23 -10.54 3.25
N LYS A 60 -4.11 -9.85 3.55
CA LYS A 60 -3.37 -9.99 4.80
C LYS A 60 -2.33 -8.90 4.99
N PHE A 61 -1.81 -8.83 6.22
CA PHE A 61 -0.52 -8.20 6.51
C PHE A 61 0.58 -9.23 6.31
N ILE A 62 1.69 -8.77 5.75
CA ILE A 62 2.90 -9.56 5.53
C ILE A 62 4.01 -8.86 6.31
N ILE A 63 4.63 -9.58 7.24
CA ILE A 63 5.82 -9.08 7.92
C ILE A 63 6.95 -9.08 6.89
N VAL A 64 7.60 -7.94 6.71
CA VAL A 64 8.73 -7.79 5.79
C VAL A 64 9.99 -7.50 6.61
N GLU A 65 11.00 -8.34 6.43
CA GLU A 65 12.27 -8.18 7.16
C GLU A 65 13.11 -7.03 6.58
N SER A 66 12.85 -6.66 5.33
CA SER A 66 13.55 -5.61 4.61
C SER A 66 12.58 -4.81 3.74
N SER A 67 12.69 -3.49 3.81
CA SER A 67 11.87 -2.57 3.02
C SER A 67 12.47 -2.23 1.65
N THR A 68 13.51 -2.95 1.19
CA THR A 68 14.09 -2.71 -0.14
C THR A 68 13.10 -3.09 -1.25
N GLY A 69 13.11 -2.35 -2.35
CA GLY A 69 12.18 -2.60 -3.46
C GLY A 69 12.29 -4.00 -4.07
N GLU A 70 13.46 -4.63 -4.01
CA GLU A 70 13.64 -6.03 -4.41
C GLU A 70 12.98 -7.02 -3.44
N HIS A 71 13.18 -6.84 -2.13
CA HIS A 71 12.57 -7.73 -1.14
C HIS A 71 11.05 -7.64 -1.20
N LEU A 72 10.50 -6.42 -1.20
CA LEU A 72 9.05 -6.18 -1.30
C LEU A 72 8.46 -6.79 -2.57
N PHE A 73 9.15 -6.67 -3.71
CA PHE A 73 8.72 -7.29 -4.96
C PHE A 73 8.73 -8.82 -4.86
N ASN A 74 9.80 -9.41 -4.37
CA ASN A 74 9.90 -10.87 -4.22
C ASN A 74 8.82 -11.41 -3.27
N THR A 75 8.58 -10.72 -2.16
CA THR A 75 7.48 -11.02 -1.24
C THR A 75 6.14 -10.98 -1.97
N LEU A 76 5.84 -9.91 -2.73
CA LEU A 76 4.60 -9.84 -3.52
C LEU A 76 4.44 -11.05 -4.46
N ILE A 77 5.49 -11.43 -5.19
CA ILE A 77 5.44 -12.55 -6.12
C ILE A 77 5.16 -13.87 -5.39
N GLN A 78 5.89 -14.15 -4.30
CA GLN A 78 5.68 -15.35 -3.49
C GLN A 78 4.25 -15.44 -2.96
N GLU A 79 3.69 -14.31 -2.55
CA GLU A 79 2.32 -14.22 -2.04
C GLU A 79 1.27 -14.51 -3.11
N LEU A 80 1.46 -13.97 -4.31
CA LEU A 80 0.59 -14.27 -5.45
C LEU A 80 0.70 -15.75 -5.85
N GLU A 81 1.90 -16.32 -5.85
CA GLU A 81 2.13 -17.74 -6.14
C GLU A 81 1.42 -18.64 -5.12
N MET A 82 1.48 -18.33 -3.81
CA MET A 82 0.76 -19.07 -2.77
C MET A 82 -0.76 -19.01 -2.92
N LEU A 83 -1.30 -17.89 -3.43
CA LEU A 83 -2.73 -17.76 -3.77
C LEU A 83 -3.08 -18.42 -5.13
N GLY A 84 -2.07 -18.85 -5.89
CA GLY A 84 -2.21 -19.37 -7.25
C GLY A 84 -2.73 -18.32 -8.22
N LEU A 85 -2.34 -17.06 -8.04
CA LEU A 85 -2.68 -15.93 -8.90
C LEU A 85 -1.52 -15.63 -9.85
N ASP A 86 -1.82 -15.54 -11.14
CA ASP A 86 -0.81 -15.26 -12.17
C ASP A 86 -0.48 -13.76 -12.23
N VAL A 87 0.81 -13.45 -12.13
CA VAL A 87 1.38 -12.11 -12.28
C VAL A 87 1.03 -11.50 -13.64
N GLY A 88 0.94 -12.30 -14.71
CA GLY A 88 0.58 -11.84 -16.05
C GLY A 88 -0.85 -11.30 -16.17
N ASN A 89 -1.71 -11.59 -15.20
CA ASN A 89 -3.07 -11.09 -15.11
C ASN A 89 -3.20 -9.77 -14.34
N ILE A 90 -2.11 -9.27 -13.75
CA ILE A 90 -2.11 -7.94 -13.13
C ILE A 90 -2.31 -6.86 -14.20
N ARG A 91 -3.20 -5.92 -13.92
CA ARG A 91 -3.51 -4.75 -14.79
C ARG A 91 -3.29 -3.42 -14.10
N GLY A 92 -3.15 -3.42 -12.78
CA GLY A 92 -2.86 -2.22 -12.02
C GLY A 92 -1.96 -2.52 -10.83
N GLN A 93 -1.16 -1.52 -10.45
CA GLN A 93 -0.37 -1.52 -9.23
C GLN A 93 -0.47 -0.16 -8.56
N GLY A 94 -0.76 -0.15 -7.26
CA GLY A 94 -0.99 1.08 -6.50
C GLY A 94 -0.27 1.06 -5.16
N TYR A 95 0.73 1.93 -5.01
CA TYR A 95 1.59 2.00 -3.83
C TYR A 95 1.84 3.46 -3.41
N ASP A 96 2.50 3.65 -2.27
CA ASP A 96 3.04 4.96 -1.88
C ASP A 96 4.11 5.46 -2.87
N ASN A 97 4.53 6.71 -2.69
CA ASN A 97 5.57 7.31 -3.52
C ASN A 97 6.99 7.07 -2.98
N GLY A 98 7.16 6.16 -2.01
CA GLY A 98 8.45 5.85 -1.42
C GLY A 98 9.42 5.31 -2.47
N ALA A 99 10.72 5.58 -2.31
CA ALA A 99 11.74 5.20 -3.29
C ALA A 99 11.78 3.67 -3.54
N ASN A 100 11.51 2.87 -2.52
CA ASN A 100 11.46 1.40 -2.64
C ASN A 100 10.20 0.89 -3.35
N MET A 101 9.10 1.66 -3.38
CA MET A 101 7.87 1.29 -4.09
C MET A 101 7.88 1.84 -5.52
N LYS A 102 8.00 3.17 -5.66
CA LYS A 102 7.89 3.91 -6.93
C LYS A 102 9.24 4.07 -7.68
N GLY A 103 10.36 3.69 -7.07
CA GLY A 103 11.69 3.91 -7.65
C GLY A 103 11.81 3.43 -9.09
N HIS A 104 12.26 4.31 -9.99
CA HIS A 104 12.26 4.09 -11.45
C HIS A 104 13.10 2.88 -11.89
N ASN A 105 14.21 2.60 -11.17
CA ASN A 105 15.13 1.50 -11.50
C ASN A 105 15.06 0.35 -10.49
N TYR A 106 14.85 0.68 -9.21
CA TYR A 106 15.02 -0.26 -8.09
C TYR A 106 13.74 -0.54 -7.30
N GLY A 107 12.65 0.15 -7.61
CA GLY A 107 11.39 0.01 -6.89
C GLY A 107 10.55 -1.18 -7.34
N VAL A 108 9.56 -1.55 -6.53
CA VAL A 108 8.53 -2.55 -6.85
C VAL A 108 7.84 -2.23 -8.17
N GLN A 109 7.55 -0.94 -8.41
CA GLN A 109 6.93 -0.45 -9.64
C GLN A 109 7.68 -0.90 -10.89
N ALA A 110 8.99 -0.63 -10.93
CA ALA A 110 9.85 -0.92 -12.07
C ALA A 110 9.95 -2.42 -12.33
N ARG A 111 10.14 -3.21 -11.26
CA ARG A 111 10.25 -4.69 -11.32
C ARG A 111 8.97 -5.33 -11.83
N LEU A 112 7.82 -4.85 -11.35
CA LEU A 112 6.53 -5.39 -11.77
C LEU A 112 6.21 -5.01 -13.21
N LEU A 113 6.60 -3.82 -13.68
CA LEU A 113 6.48 -3.44 -15.09
C LEU A 113 7.39 -4.25 -15.99
N GLU A 114 8.62 -4.55 -15.57
CA GLU A 114 9.54 -5.41 -16.31
C GLU A 114 8.97 -6.82 -16.50
N ARG A 115 8.38 -7.39 -15.44
CA ARG A 115 7.76 -8.73 -15.49
C ARG A 115 6.40 -8.74 -16.19
N ASN A 116 5.63 -7.67 -16.06
CA ASN A 116 4.32 -7.52 -16.71
C ASN A 116 4.12 -6.06 -17.17
N PRO A 117 4.42 -5.75 -18.44
CA PRO A 117 4.29 -4.40 -19.00
C PRO A 117 2.87 -3.83 -18.99
N ARG A 118 1.86 -4.65 -18.67
CA ARG A 118 0.44 -4.27 -18.62
C ARG A 118 -0.04 -3.93 -17.21
N ALA A 119 0.84 -3.98 -16.20
CA ALA A 119 0.54 -3.63 -14.82
C ALA A 119 0.72 -2.11 -14.59
N PHE A 120 -0.26 -1.30 -14.98
CA PHE A 120 -0.13 0.16 -14.93
C PHE A 120 -0.04 0.69 -13.50
N PHE A 121 0.90 1.62 -13.28
CA PHE A 121 1.11 2.23 -11.97
C PHE A 121 0.18 3.41 -11.73
N THR A 122 -0.44 3.43 -10.55
CA THR A 122 -1.21 4.56 -10.02
C THR A 122 -0.61 4.98 -8.67
N PRO A 123 -0.08 6.20 -8.53
CA PRO A 123 0.46 6.66 -7.25
C PRO A 123 -0.65 6.83 -6.20
N CYS A 124 -0.29 6.65 -4.93
CA CYS A 124 -1.22 6.87 -3.82
C CYS A 124 -1.77 8.31 -3.80
N VAL A 125 -3.08 8.43 -4.04
CA VAL A 125 -3.79 9.72 -4.01
C VAL A 125 -3.74 10.35 -2.62
N CYS A 126 -3.88 9.55 -1.56
CA CYS A 126 -3.81 10.04 -0.18
C CYS A 126 -2.46 10.69 0.13
N HIS A 127 -1.36 10.06 -0.30
CA HIS A 127 -0.03 10.61 -0.11
C HIS A 127 0.16 11.90 -0.91
N ASN A 128 -0.24 11.91 -2.18
CA ASN A 128 -0.19 13.14 -3.00
C ASN A 128 -1.02 14.27 -2.39
N PHE A 129 -2.22 13.95 -1.89
CA PHE A 129 -3.10 14.93 -1.26
C PHE A 129 -2.50 15.48 0.03
N ASN A 130 -1.89 14.63 0.87
CA ASN A 130 -1.18 15.07 2.06
C ASN A 130 -0.01 16.00 1.74
N LEU A 131 0.75 15.72 0.68
CA LEU A 131 1.83 16.61 0.22
C LEU A 131 1.29 17.98 -0.20
N VAL A 132 0.21 18.01 -1.00
CA VAL A 132 -0.44 19.26 -1.41
C VAL A 132 -0.93 20.06 -0.20
N LEU A 133 -1.59 19.41 0.76
CA LEU A 133 -2.04 20.07 1.99
C LEU A 133 -0.86 20.62 2.81
N GLY A 134 0.22 19.86 2.92
CA GLY A 134 1.44 20.28 3.61
C GLY A 134 2.07 21.51 2.96
N ASP A 135 2.12 21.57 1.65
CA ASP A 135 2.66 22.72 0.92
C ASP A 135 1.72 23.92 0.97
N MET A 136 0.41 23.72 0.89
CA MET A 136 -0.58 24.77 1.11
C MET A 136 -0.44 25.38 2.51
N ALA A 137 -0.30 24.56 3.55
CA ALA A 137 -0.13 25.05 4.92
C ALA A 137 1.12 25.92 5.09
N LYS A 138 2.22 25.60 4.38
CA LYS A 138 3.46 26.40 4.38
C LYS A 138 3.34 27.74 3.63
N THR A 139 2.28 27.93 2.85
CA THR A 139 2.04 29.19 2.14
C THR A 139 1.05 30.11 2.86
N CYS A 140 0.39 29.62 3.91
CA CYS A 140 -0.56 30.39 4.71
C CYS A 140 0.08 30.83 6.04
N PRO A 141 0.30 32.14 6.27
CA PRO A 141 0.92 32.63 7.51
C PRO A 141 0.22 32.16 8.79
N ASP A 142 -1.12 32.19 8.81
CA ASP A 142 -1.90 31.75 9.96
C ASP A 142 -1.71 30.26 10.24
N ALA A 143 -1.70 29.43 9.18
CA ALA A 143 -1.45 28.01 9.30
C ALA A 143 -0.03 27.72 9.78
N MET A 144 0.97 28.42 9.25
CA MET A 144 2.36 28.30 9.71
C MET A 144 2.49 28.63 11.20
N THR A 145 1.89 29.74 11.66
CA THR A 145 1.91 30.12 13.08
C THR A 145 1.19 29.09 13.94
N PHE A 146 0.02 28.61 13.51
CA PHE A 146 -0.75 27.61 14.22
C PHE A 146 0.00 26.28 14.37
N PHE A 147 0.43 25.68 13.26
CA PHE A 147 1.15 24.40 13.28
C PHE A 147 2.52 24.54 13.95
N GLY A 148 3.22 25.66 13.78
CA GLY A 148 4.46 25.95 14.48
C GLY A 148 4.28 26.03 16.00
N THR A 149 3.17 26.61 16.47
CA THR A 149 2.84 26.67 17.91
C THR A 149 2.58 25.27 18.46
N ILE A 150 1.77 24.47 17.78
CA ILE A 150 1.50 23.07 18.17
C ILE A 150 2.81 22.26 18.22
N GLN A 151 3.66 22.38 17.20
CA GLN A 151 4.94 21.67 17.15
C GLN A 151 5.84 22.03 18.33
N ARG A 152 5.84 23.30 18.75
CA ARG A 152 6.61 23.76 19.92
C ARG A 152 6.07 23.20 21.22
N ILE A 153 4.74 23.17 21.40
CA ILE A 153 4.10 22.56 22.58
C ILE A 153 4.41 21.06 22.62
N TYR A 154 4.23 20.35 21.51
CA TYR A 154 4.59 18.93 21.40
C TYR A 154 6.05 18.69 21.80
N THR A 155 6.98 19.47 21.22
CA THR A 155 8.41 19.34 21.53
C THR A 155 8.69 19.61 23.00
N PHE A 156 8.05 20.63 23.60
CA PHE A 156 8.20 20.94 25.01
C PHE A 156 7.73 19.78 25.91
N CYS A 157 6.53 19.26 25.67
CA CYS A 157 5.98 18.14 26.44
C CYS A 157 6.80 16.86 26.27
N PHE A 158 7.22 16.53 25.05
CA PHE A 158 7.96 15.31 24.74
C PHE A 158 9.42 15.35 25.26
N VAL A 159 10.02 16.54 25.35
CA VAL A 159 11.34 16.71 25.99
C VAL A 159 11.22 16.59 27.52
N TYR A 160 10.14 17.09 28.12
CA TYR A 160 9.88 16.94 29.55
C TYR A 160 9.73 15.47 29.98
N GLU A 161 8.94 14.66 29.25
CA GLU A 161 8.80 13.22 29.55
C GLU A 161 10.13 12.44 29.47
N LYS A 162 11.09 12.87 28.62
CA LYS A 162 12.42 12.26 28.59
C LYS A 162 13.34 12.69 29.72
N MET A 163 13.12 13.86 30.33
CA MET A 163 13.91 14.31 31.49
C MET A 163 13.42 13.69 32.80
N ASP A 164 12.14 13.32 32.90
CA ASP A 164 11.57 12.62 34.08
C ASP A 164 11.85 11.09 34.09
N CYS A 165 12.48 10.54 33.03
CA CYS A 165 12.92 9.15 32.93
C CYS A 165 14.44 8.94 33.10
N LEU A 166 15.18 9.96 33.57
CA LEU A 166 16.57 9.86 34.05
C LEU A 166 16.62 10.08 35.56
#